data_AF-A0A3N0E4G9-F1
#
_entry.id   AF-A0A3N0E4G9-F1
#
_cell.length_a   1.000
_cell.length_b   1.000
_cell.length_c   1.000
_cell.angle_alpha   90.00
_cell.angle_beta   90.00
_cell.angle_gamma   90.00
#
_symmetry.space_group_name_H-M   'P 1'
#
loop_
_entity.id
_entity.type
_entity.pdbx_description
1 polymer ?
#
loop_
_entity_poly.entity_id
_entity_poly.type
_entity_poly.pdbx_seq_one_letter_code
_entity_poly.pdbx_strand_id
1 'polypeptide(L)'
;MYKKTTQKSKVNVLFFLFAFSLIVLKSTLGFAQQSPFHADNQEWNKDVSCLACQVANPEFSVDTDPDNYAALNASFGIAGGIWQDLAFPFGGLEGDAVEVEIGIGGGLADFSVLGGLTLESFNGTAANGDGVSLSDLVNIKLVPGTTDRYMVTFVAGADFDRVRVKFAAIASALTNVRVYGARLRYGAPAVSGNIAEPGASANLQLSPVGAGDSIEWFANKEGGTP
;
A
#
# COMPACT_ATOMS: atom_id res chain seq x y z
N MET A 1 8.15 -1.40 -26.29
CA MET A 1 7.58 -1.96 -25.04
C MET A 1 8.30 -1.28 -23.88
N TYR A 2 7.60 -0.91 -22.81
CA TYR A 2 8.14 -0.05 -21.74
C TYR A 2 8.54 -0.87 -20.50
N LYS A 3 9.64 -0.50 -19.85
CA LYS A 3 10.09 -1.02 -18.56
C LYS A 3 10.54 0.17 -17.69
N LYS A 4 9.94 0.35 -16.52
CA LYS A 4 10.33 1.41 -15.57
C LYS A 4 11.58 0.96 -14.81
N THR A 5 12.66 1.73 -14.82
CA THR A 5 13.92 1.38 -14.14
C THR A 5 14.29 2.43 -13.10
N THR A 6 14.52 2.02 -11.85
CA THR A 6 14.83 2.89 -10.70
C THR A 6 16.33 3.19 -10.62
N GLN A 7 16.72 4.45 -10.40
CA GLN A 7 18.10 4.84 -10.15
C GLN A 7 18.54 4.44 -8.72
N LYS A 8 19.55 3.58 -8.58
CA LYS A 8 20.20 3.26 -7.29
C LYS A 8 21.21 4.35 -6.93
N SER A 9 20.92 5.14 -5.90
CA SER A 9 21.88 6.05 -5.27
C SER A 9 23.01 5.26 -4.57
N LYS A 10 24.27 5.60 -4.87
CA LYS A 10 25.47 5.01 -4.27
C LYS A 10 25.77 5.72 -2.94
N VAL A 11 25.66 5.00 -1.83
CA VAL A 11 26.04 5.51 -0.50
C VAL A 11 27.56 5.39 -0.32
N ASN A 12 28.26 6.52 -0.27
CA ASN A 12 29.68 6.59 0.11
C ASN A 12 29.79 6.57 1.64
N VAL A 13 30.32 5.48 2.19
CA VAL A 13 30.58 5.33 3.63
C VAL A 13 31.96 5.92 3.94
N LEU A 14 32.01 7.10 4.58
CA LEU A 14 33.24 7.64 5.17
C LEU A 14 33.10 7.66 6.69
N PHE A 15 33.95 6.85 7.34
CA PHE A 15 34.07 6.64 8.77
C PHE A 15 34.42 7.93 9.54
N PHE A 16 33.61 8.31 10.54
CA PHE A 16 34.04 9.17 11.64
C PHE A 16 33.58 8.56 12.97
N LEU A 17 34.56 8.14 13.78
CA LEU A 17 34.43 7.71 15.17
C LEU A 17 34.46 8.95 16.07
N PHE A 18 33.47 9.12 16.97
CA PHE A 18 33.66 9.35 18.42
C PHE A 18 32.31 9.53 19.15
N ALA A 19 32.05 8.60 20.08
CA ALA A 19 31.27 8.72 21.32
C ALA A 19 29.96 9.55 21.34
N PHE A 20 28.82 8.88 21.14
CA PHE A 20 27.59 9.20 21.88
C PHE A 20 26.58 8.04 21.85
N SER A 21 26.23 7.55 23.05
CA SER A 21 25.01 6.81 23.39
C SER A 21 24.76 5.41 22.82
N LEU A 22 24.31 4.55 23.72
CA LEU A 22 24.10 3.12 23.66
C LEU A 22 22.82 2.74 22.85
N ILE A 23 22.66 3.19 21.60
CA ILE A 23 21.43 2.95 20.80
C ILE A 23 21.67 2.40 19.37
N VAL A 24 22.91 2.18 18.91
CA VAL A 24 23.14 1.60 17.57
C VAL A 24 23.67 0.17 17.66
N LEU A 25 22.83 -0.73 18.19
CA LEU A 25 22.99 -2.18 18.00
C LEU A 25 21.64 -2.87 17.70
N LYS A 26 20.81 -2.27 16.84
CA LYS A 26 19.87 -3.05 16.02
C LYS A 26 20.63 -3.62 14.81
N SER A 27 21.42 -4.65 15.10
CA SER A 27 21.76 -5.78 14.23
C SER A 27 21.63 -5.57 12.71
N THR A 28 22.76 -5.35 12.06
CA THR A 28 22.97 -5.53 10.61
C THR A 28 23.13 -7.01 10.25
N LEU A 29 22.19 -7.87 10.65
CA LEU A 29 22.19 -9.28 10.25
C LEU A 29 20.80 -9.62 9.70
N GLY A 30 20.65 -9.49 8.38
CA GLY A 30 19.51 -10.02 7.63
C GLY A 30 18.43 -9.01 7.24
N PHE A 31 18.73 -8.05 6.37
CA PHE A 31 17.68 -7.55 5.48
C PHE A 31 17.48 -8.60 4.38
N ALA A 32 16.45 -9.45 4.52
CA ALA A 32 15.60 -9.64 3.35
C ALA A 32 15.03 -8.24 3.10
N GLN A 33 15.67 -7.46 2.22
CA GLN A 33 15.30 -6.06 2.05
C GLN A 33 13.89 -6.02 1.46
N GLN A 34 12.89 -5.77 2.32
CA GLN A 34 11.52 -5.46 1.93
C GLN A 34 11.61 -4.50 0.72
N SER A 35 10.90 -4.84 -0.35
CA SER A 35 10.90 -4.03 -1.57
C SER A 35 10.57 -2.58 -1.20
N PRO A 36 11.21 -1.56 -1.82
CA PRO A 36 10.97 -0.14 -1.50
C PRO A 36 9.52 0.31 -1.72
N PHE A 37 8.73 -0.56 -2.34
CA PHE A 37 7.31 -0.37 -2.60
C PHE A 37 6.41 -0.83 -1.46
N HIS A 38 6.93 -1.54 -0.46
CA HIS A 38 6.12 -2.01 0.66
C HIS A 38 6.17 -1.01 1.81
N ALA A 39 5.09 -0.96 2.58
CA ALA A 39 5.12 -0.26 3.86
C ALA A 39 6.09 -0.94 4.82
N ASP A 40 6.88 -0.14 5.54
CA ASP A 40 7.92 -0.59 6.48
C ASP A 40 7.78 0.04 7.88
N ASN A 41 6.82 0.95 8.05
CA ASN A 41 6.47 1.55 9.32
C ASN A 41 4.96 1.55 9.51
N GLN A 42 4.52 1.39 10.75
CA GLN A 42 3.10 1.37 11.09
C GLN A 42 2.82 2.16 12.36
N GLU A 43 1.68 2.83 12.37
CA GLU A 43 1.10 3.47 13.54
C GLU A 43 -0.38 3.09 13.61
N TRP A 44 -0.96 2.97 14.79
CA TRP A 44 -2.40 2.72 14.91
C TRP A 44 -3.00 3.60 15.98
N ASN A 45 -4.27 3.94 15.79
CA ASN A 45 -5.01 4.75 16.74
C ASN A 45 -6.51 4.42 16.62
N LYS A 46 -7.32 4.95 17.53
CA LYS A 46 -8.74 4.64 17.62
C LYS A 46 -9.55 5.82 18.10
N ASP A 47 -10.82 5.83 17.74
CA ASP A 47 -11.78 6.78 18.31
C ASP A 47 -11.96 6.52 19.81
N VAL A 48 -12.14 7.59 20.59
CA VAL A 48 -12.31 7.54 22.05
C VAL A 48 -13.52 6.69 22.45
N SER A 49 -14.54 6.66 21.61
CA SER A 49 -15.74 5.82 21.76
C SER A 49 -15.42 4.32 21.67
N CYS A 50 -14.29 3.92 21.06
CA CYS A 50 -13.88 2.53 20.98
C CYS A 50 -12.90 2.11 22.08
N LEU A 51 -13.36 2.12 23.32
CA LEU A 51 -12.53 1.72 24.46
C LEU A 51 -11.98 0.28 24.30
N ALA A 52 -12.78 -0.63 23.76
CA ALA A 52 -12.41 -2.03 23.54
C ALA A 52 -11.72 -2.31 22.20
N CYS A 53 -11.53 -1.32 21.31
CA CYS A 53 -10.78 -1.56 20.07
C CYS A 53 -9.30 -1.70 20.37
N GLN A 54 -8.66 -2.61 19.64
CA GLN A 54 -7.22 -2.79 19.64
C GLN A 54 -6.72 -3.30 18.28
N VAL A 55 -5.49 -2.94 17.93
CA VAL A 55 -4.73 -3.63 16.89
C VAL A 55 -3.79 -4.62 17.58
N ALA A 56 -3.96 -5.91 17.31
CA ALA A 56 -3.04 -6.94 17.81
C ALA A 56 -1.92 -7.18 16.79
N ASN A 57 -0.69 -7.35 17.30
CA ASN A 57 0.55 -7.52 16.53
C ASN A 57 0.69 -6.53 15.36
N PRO A 58 0.57 -5.22 15.62
CA PRO A 58 0.50 -4.24 14.55
C PRO A 58 1.76 -4.24 13.65
N GLU A 59 2.93 -4.59 14.19
CA GLU A 59 4.21 -4.74 13.47
C GLU A 59 4.21 -5.83 12.39
N PHE A 60 3.32 -6.82 12.49
CA PHE A 60 3.23 -7.92 11.51
C PHE A 60 2.72 -7.48 10.14
N SER A 61 2.09 -6.31 10.05
CA SER A 61 1.64 -5.74 8.77
C SER A 61 2.76 -5.07 7.96
N VAL A 62 3.95 -4.91 8.54
CA VAL A 62 5.11 -4.24 7.92
C VAL A 62 6.40 -5.07 8.04
N ASP A 63 6.28 -6.33 8.45
CA ASP A 63 7.40 -7.25 8.51
C ASP A 63 7.68 -7.90 7.13
N THR A 64 8.64 -8.82 7.10
CA THR A 64 9.08 -9.51 5.89
C THR A 64 8.35 -10.82 5.63
N ASP A 65 7.50 -11.28 6.54
CA ASP A 65 6.78 -12.54 6.44
C ASP A 65 5.37 -12.29 5.86
N PRO A 66 5.11 -12.68 4.60
CA PRO A 66 3.84 -12.38 3.94
C PRO A 66 2.64 -13.11 4.58
N ASP A 67 2.85 -14.05 5.50
CA ASP A 67 1.77 -14.78 6.18
C ASP A 67 1.43 -14.20 7.56
N ASN A 68 2.27 -13.30 8.08
CA ASN A 68 1.98 -12.55 9.29
C ASN A 68 0.95 -11.44 9.02
N TYR A 69 0.18 -11.09 10.06
CA TYR A 69 -0.85 -10.07 9.95
C TYR A 69 -1.05 -9.29 11.25
N ALA A 70 -1.40 -8.01 11.11
CA ALA A 70 -2.01 -7.23 12.16
C ALA A 70 -3.52 -7.51 12.22
N ALA A 71 -4.10 -7.55 13.42
CA ALA A 71 -5.52 -7.81 13.60
C ALA A 71 -6.23 -6.58 14.19
N LEU A 72 -7.04 -5.91 13.37
CA LEU A 72 -7.93 -4.82 13.80
C LEU A 72 -9.18 -5.45 14.42
N ASN A 73 -9.37 -5.22 15.72
CA ASN A 73 -10.52 -5.69 16.47
C ASN A 73 -11.38 -4.49 16.84
N ALA A 74 -12.62 -4.44 16.35
CA ALA A 74 -13.56 -3.39 16.68
C ALA A 74 -14.85 -3.96 17.27
N SER A 75 -15.33 -3.33 18.35
CA SER A 75 -16.58 -3.70 19.01
C SER A 75 -17.76 -3.02 18.33
N PHE A 76 -18.88 -3.73 18.19
CA PHE A 76 -20.12 -3.17 17.65
C PHE A 76 -20.73 -2.06 18.52
N GLY A 77 -21.54 -1.20 17.90
CA GLY A 77 -22.47 -0.32 18.60
C GLY A 77 -21.85 0.98 19.11
N ILE A 78 -20.62 1.26 18.67
CA ILE A 78 -19.88 2.47 18.99
C ILE A 78 -19.87 3.40 17.78
N ALA A 79 -19.98 4.70 18.03
CA ALA A 79 -19.79 5.72 17.00
C ALA A 79 -18.29 5.96 16.81
N GLY A 80 -17.67 5.35 15.81
CA GLY A 80 -16.24 5.47 15.52
C GLY A 80 -15.63 4.17 15.03
N GLY A 81 -14.30 4.10 15.00
CA GLY A 81 -13.56 2.92 14.60
C GLY A 81 -12.13 2.91 15.11
N ILE A 82 -11.40 1.91 14.65
CA ILE A 82 -9.95 1.77 14.80
C ILE A 82 -9.31 1.88 13.44
N TRP A 83 -8.09 2.38 13.39
CA TRP A 83 -7.34 2.41 12.14
C TRP A 83 -5.88 2.11 12.37
N GLN A 84 -5.26 1.63 11.30
CA GLN A 84 -3.83 1.44 11.21
C GLN A 84 -3.31 2.19 9.98
N ASP A 85 -2.31 3.03 10.19
CA ASP A 85 -1.57 3.75 9.17
C ASP A 85 -0.33 2.94 8.80
N LEU A 86 -0.19 2.61 7.53
CA LEU A 86 0.95 1.91 6.95
C LEU A 86 1.73 2.90 6.10
N ALA A 87 2.94 3.25 6.55
CA ALA A 87 3.78 4.27 5.92
C ALA A 87 4.81 3.64 4.98
N PHE A 88 5.01 4.30 3.84
CA PHE A 88 5.95 3.91 2.80
C PHE A 88 7.26 4.70 2.95
N PRO A 89 8.43 4.07 2.72
CA PRO A 89 9.72 4.72 2.93
C PRO A 89 9.99 5.89 1.97
N PHE A 90 9.38 5.88 0.78
CA PHE A 90 9.60 6.89 -0.27
C PHE A 90 8.33 7.67 -0.65
N GLY A 91 7.19 7.39 -0.01
CA GLY A 91 5.89 7.93 -0.41
C GLY A 91 5.47 7.57 -1.85
N GLY A 92 4.33 8.09 -2.26
CA GLY A 92 3.77 7.96 -3.60
C GLY A 92 3.24 9.30 -4.10
N LEU A 93 2.99 9.37 -5.40
CA LEU A 93 2.47 10.58 -6.06
C LEU A 93 0.99 10.43 -6.40
N GLU A 94 0.33 11.55 -6.69
CA GLU A 94 -1.00 11.55 -7.29
C GLU A 94 -1.09 10.58 -8.49
N GLY A 95 -2.14 9.75 -8.51
CA GLY A 95 -2.37 8.78 -9.59
C GLY A 95 -1.63 7.45 -9.44
N ASP A 96 -0.75 7.31 -8.44
CA ASP A 96 -0.23 6.00 -8.05
C ASP A 96 -1.31 5.15 -7.40
N ALA A 97 -1.22 3.84 -7.58
CA ALA A 97 -2.12 2.88 -6.96
C ALA A 97 -1.55 2.35 -5.64
N VAL A 98 -2.40 2.20 -4.64
CA VAL A 98 -2.08 1.52 -3.40
C VAL A 98 -2.82 0.18 -3.39
N GLU A 99 -2.08 -0.86 -3.04
CA GLU A 99 -2.58 -2.23 -2.95
C GLU A 99 -2.44 -2.69 -1.50
N VAL A 100 -3.57 -2.90 -0.82
CA VAL A 100 -3.62 -3.36 0.57
C VAL A 100 -4.11 -4.79 0.58
N GLU A 101 -3.39 -5.66 1.27
CA GLU A 101 -3.80 -7.04 1.45
C GLU A 101 -4.46 -7.24 2.81
N ILE A 102 -5.69 -7.72 2.78
CA ILE A 102 -6.51 -7.91 3.98
C ILE A 102 -7.08 -9.32 4.05
N GLY A 103 -7.35 -9.80 5.25
CA GLY A 103 -8.08 -11.04 5.50
C GLY A 103 -9.39 -10.77 6.22
N ILE A 104 -10.47 -11.37 5.74
CA ILE A 104 -11.80 -11.27 6.35
C ILE A 104 -12.28 -12.69 6.68
N GLY A 105 -12.57 -12.94 7.95
CA GLY A 105 -13.16 -14.22 8.37
C GLY A 105 -14.55 -14.40 7.75
N GLY A 106 -14.82 -15.59 7.18
CA GLY A 106 -16.13 -15.91 6.57
C GLY A 106 -16.24 -15.65 5.06
N GLY A 107 -15.24 -15.01 4.44
CA GLY A 107 -15.18 -14.72 3.00
C GLY A 107 -15.97 -13.46 2.57
N LEU A 108 -15.92 -13.10 1.28
CA LEU A 108 -16.59 -11.89 0.72
C LEU A 108 -18.11 -11.83 0.93
N ALA A 109 -18.75 -12.95 1.28
CA ALA A 109 -20.19 -13.00 1.53
C ALA A 109 -20.59 -12.23 2.79
N ASP A 110 -19.66 -11.93 3.69
CA ASP A 110 -19.92 -11.10 4.86
C ASP A 110 -19.80 -9.59 4.51
N PHE A 111 -20.74 -9.13 3.68
CA PHE A 111 -20.89 -7.72 3.28
C PHE A 111 -20.96 -6.76 4.49
N SER A 112 -21.36 -7.26 5.66
CA SER A 112 -21.42 -6.47 6.89
C SER A 112 -20.04 -6.05 7.39
N VAL A 113 -18.99 -6.83 7.10
CA VAL A 113 -17.61 -6.46 7.44
C VAL A 113 -17.03 -5.50 6.40
N LEU A 114 -17.33 -5.73 5.12
CA LEU A 114 -16.83 -4.91 4.01
C LEU A 114 -17.34 -3.46 4.09
N GLY A 115 -18.60 -3.25 4.49
CA GLY A 115 -19.16 -1.91 4.65
C GLY A 115 -18.56 -1.10 5.81
N GLY A 116 -17.82 -1.75 6.72
CA GLY A 116 -17.12 -1.11 7.83
C GLY A 116 -15.66 -0.79 7.53
N LEU A 117 -15.10 -1.26 6.40
CA LEU A 117 -13.70 -1.06 6.06
C LEU A 117 -13.54 0.07 5.05
N THR A 118 -12.63 1.00 5.36
CA THR A 118 -12.30 2.13 4.50
C THR A 118 -10.78 2.20 4.33
N LEU A 119 -10.34 2.42 3.09
CA LEU A 119 -8.95 2.71 2.77
C LEU A 119 -8.85 4.16 2.29
N GLU A 120 -7.86 4.90 2.76
CA GLU A 120 -7.65 6.30 2.38
C GLU A 120 -6.16 6.63 2.39
N SER A 121 -5.69 7.44 1.44
CA SER A 121 -4.30 7.89 1.42
C SER A 121 -4.10 9.17 2.25
N PHE A 122 -2.94 9.29 2.86
CA PHE A 122 -2.60 10.40 3.74
C PHE A 122 -1.19 10.93 3.43
N ASN A 123 -1.01 12.23 3.64
CA ASN A 123 0.29 12.87 3.69
C ASN A 123 0.55 13.38 5.11
N GLY A 124 1.30 12.60 5.88
CA GLY A 124 1.44 12.79 7.31
C GLY A 124 0.11 12.60 8.04
N THR A 125 -0.51 13.71 8.45
CA THR A 125 -1.82 13.71 9.13
C THR A 125 -2.97 14.23 8.26
N ALA A 126 -2.65 14.75 7.07
CA ALA A 126 -3.65 15.28 6.13
C ALA A 126 -4.22 14.14 5.29
N ALA A 127 -5.55 14.01 5.29
CA ALA A 127 -6.27 13.09 4.44
C ALA A 127 -6.36 13.63 3.01
N ASN A 128 -6.20 12.77 2.01
CA ASN A 128 -6.32 13.16 0.61
C ASN A 128 -7.77 13.17 0.10
N GLY A 129 -8.75 12.73 0.92
CA GLY A 129 -10.16 12.73 0.56
C GLY A 129 -10.51 11.70 -0.52
N ASP A 130 -9.64 10.73 -0.74
CA ASP A 130 -9.78 9.61 -1.68
C ASP A 130 -10.23 8.32 -0.98
N GLY A 131 -10.84 8.47 0.20
CA GLY A 131 -11.32 7.36 1.01
C GLY A 131 -12.33 6.50 0.25
N VAL A 132 -12.02 5.21 0.15
CA VAL A 132 -12.87 4.21 -0.50
C VAL A 132 -13.38 3.19 0.50
N SER A 133 -14.72 3.01 0.50
CA SER A 133 -15.34 1.91 1.21
C SER A 133 -15.19 0.62 0.41
N LEU A 134 -14.91 -0.49 1.11
CA LEU A 134 -14.83 -1.79 0.45
C LEU A 134 -16.19 -2.31 -0.05
N SER A 135 -17.31 -1.79 0.48
CA SER A 135 -18.65 -2.07 -0.07
C SER A 135 -18.81 -1.60 -1.52
N ASP A 136 -18.06 -0.57 -1.91
CA ASP A 136 -18.25 0.15 -3.17
C ASP A 136 -17.20 -0.24 -4.21
N LEU A 137 -16.26 -1.13 -3.84
CA LEU A 137 -15.03 -1.34 -4.59
C LEU A 137 -15.17 -2.42 -5.67
N VAL A 138 -15.00 -2.00 -6.92
CA VAL A 138 -14.94 -2.87 -8.12
C VAL A 138 -13.60 -3.64 -8.21
N ASN A 139 -12.59 -3.27 -7.41
CA ASN A 139 -11.21 -3.76 -7.50
C ASN A 139 -10.76 -4.57 -6.27
N ILE A 140 -11.60 -5.48 -5.79
CA ILE A 140 -11.23 -6.48 -4.78
C ILE A 140 -10.98 -7.81 -5.49
N LYS A 141 -9.81 -8.42 -5.24
CA LYS A 141 -9.43 -9.70 -5.84
C LYS A 141 -9.02 -10.68 -4.75
N LEU A 142 -9.54 -11.91 -4.82
CA LEU A 142 -9.07 -13.00 -3.96
C LEU A 142 -7.60 -13.29 -4.26
N VAL A 143 -6.78 -13.39 -3.23
CA VAL A 143 -5.37 -13.77 -3.37
C VAL A 143 -5.32 -15.25 -3.78
N PRO A 144 -4.66 -15.61 -4.90
CA PRO A 144 -4.63 -16.97 -5.39
C PRO A 144 -4.13 -17.97 -4.34
N GLY A 145 -4.84 -19.09 -4.18
CA GLY A 145 -4.48 -20.12 -3.20
C GLY A 145 -5.02 -19.87 -1.78
N THR A 146 -5.79 -18.81 -1.58
CA THR A 146 -6.43 -18.47 -0.29
C THR A 146 -7.96 -18.47 -0.45
N THR A 147 -8.68 -18.50 0.67
CA THR A 147 -10.15 -18.42 0.68
C THR A 147 -10.69 -17.15 1.33
N ASP A 148 -9.83 -16.43 2.03
CA ASP A 148 -10.19 -15.35 2.95
C ASP A 148 -9.28 -14.12 2.83
N ARG A 149 -8.24 -14.15 1.97
CA ARG A 149 -7.32 -13.02 1.72
C ARG A 149 -7.67 -12.31 0.42
N TYR A 150 -7.72 -10.99 0.50
CA TYR A 150 -8.14 -10.12 -0.59
C TYR A 150 -7.13 -9.00 -0.80
N MET A 151 -6.78 -8.79 -2.06
CA MET A 151 -6.02 -7.63 -2.50
C MET A 151 -7.00 -6.54 -2.90
N VAL A 152 -6.87 -5.39 -2.25
CA VAL A 152 -7.72 -4.22 -2.43
C VAL A 152 -6.89 -3.14 -3.08
N THR A 153 -7.32 -2.65 -4.25
CA THR A 153 -6.58 -1.62 -5.00
C THR A 153 -7.39 -0.34 -5.12
N PHE A 154 -6.78 0.79 -4.77
CA PHE A 154 -7.32 2.12 -5.04
C PHE A 154 -6.22 3.03 -5.60
N VAL A 155 -6.62 4.14 -6.21
CA VAL A 155 -5.70 5.14 -6.78
C VAL A 155 -5.69 6.34 -5.85
N ALA A 156 -4.49 6.81 -5.48
CA ALA A 156 -4.33 7.96 -4.62
C ALA A 156 -4.70 9.25 -5.36
N GLY A 157 -5.49 10.11 -4.72
CA GLY A 157 -5.96 11.38 -5.26
C GLY A 157 -4.98 12.55 -5.11
N ALA A 158 -3.89 12.36 -4.37
CA ALA A 158 -2.80 13.32 -4.20
C ALA A 158 -1.54 12.59 -3.70
N ASP A 159 -0.42 13.31 -3.59
CA ASP A 159 0.81 12.79 -2.99
C ASP A 159 0.57 12.28 -1.56
N PHE A 160 1.20 11.16 -1.21
CA PHE A 160 0.96 10.48 0.07
C PHE A 160 2.24 9.84 0.61
N ASP A 161 2.32 9.69 1.92
CA ASP A 161 3.39 8.94 2.58
C ASP A 161 2.87 7.66 3.26
N ARG A 162 1.55 7.52 3.39
CA ARG A 162 0.93 6.40 4.09
C ARG A 162 -0.47 6.10 3.56
N VAL A 163 -0.92 4.88 3.85
CA VAL A 163 -2.31 4.47 3.68
C VAL A 163 -2.92 4.15 5.04
N ARG A 164 -4.12 4.65 5.28
CA ARG A 164 -4.92 4.33 6.45
C ARG A 164 -5.88 3.20 6.12
N VAL A 165 -5.79 2.11 6.88
CA VAL A 165 -6.79 1.04 6.92
C VAL A 165 -7.68 1.28 8.13
N LYS A 166 -8.89 1.80 7.91
CA LYS A 166 -9.86 2.09 8.97
C LYS A 166 -10.95 1.03 9.00
N PHE A 167 -11.25 0.53 10.19
CA PHE A 167 -12.32 -0.42 10.45
C PHE A 167 -13.29 0.10 11.51
N ALA A 168 -14.57 0.17 11.15
CA ALA A 168 -15.68 0.46 12.04
C ALA A 168 -16.66 -0.73 12.04
N ALA A 169 -16.89 -1.33 13.21
CA ALA A 169 -17.78 -2.48 13.32
C ALA A 169 -19.25 -2.03 13.20
N ILE A 170 -19.88 -2.33 12.06
CA ILE A 170 -21.29 -2.04 11.78
C ILE A 170 -22.22 -3.22 12.05
N ALA A 171 -21.68 -4.42 12.28
CA ALA A 171 -22.41 -5.66 12.54
C ALA A 171 -22.45 -5.99 14.03
N SER A 172 -23.49 -6.66 14.52
CA SER A 172 -23.74 -6.93 15.95
C SER A 172 -22.73 -7.86 16.64
N ALA A 173 -21.67 -8.27 15.96
CA ALA A 173 -20.67 -9.20 16.45
C ALA A 173 -19.29 -8.52 16.52
N LEU A 174 -18.41 -9.06 17.38
CA LEU A 174 -17.00 -8.71 17.35
C LEU A 174 -16.41 -9.26 16.06
N THR A 175 -16.01 -8.36 15.17
CA THR A 175 -15.36 -8.74 13.91
C THR A 175 -13.89 -8.38 13.97
N ASN A 176 -13.07 -9.27 13.43
CA ASN A 176 -11.66 -9.06 13.19
C ASN A 176 -11.42 -8.82 11.70
N VAL A 177 -10.63 -7.80 11.37
CA VAL A 177 -10.01 -7.64 10.05
C VAL A 177 -8.52 -7.88 10.19
N ARG A 178 -7.97 -8.75 9.35
CA ARG A 178 -6.53 -9.00 9.26
C ARG A 178 -5.92 -8.10 8.20
N VAL A 179 -4.76 -7.52 8.48
CA VAL A 179 -4.01 -6.68 7.55
C VAL A 179 -2.63 -7.30 7.40
N TYR A 180 -2.35 -7.80 6.20
CA TYR A 180 -1.10 -8.47 5.86
C TYR A 180 -0.05 -7.49 5.35
N GLY A 181 -0.48 -6.31 4.89
CA GLY A 181 0.39 -5.20 4.55
C GLY A 181 -0.13 -4.37 3.41
N ALA A 182 0.68 -3.40 2.99
CA ALA A 182 0.38 -2.53 1.87
C ALA A 182 1.60 -2.35 0.96
N ARG A 183 1.33 -2.19 -0.34
CA ARG A 183 2.34 -1.88 -1.34
C ARG A 183 1.87 -0.77 -2.28
N LEU A 184 2.82 0.11 -2.59
CA LEU A 184 2.76 1.11 -3.64
C LEU A 184 2.92 0.44 -5.00
N ARG A 185 2.07 0.78 -5.96
CA ARG A 185 2.22 0.42 -7.36
C ARG A 185 2.08 1.68 -8.20
N TYR A 186 3.12 1.97 -8.98
CA TYR A 186 3.09 3.12 -9.86
C TYR A 186 1.89 3.09 -10.81
N GLY A 187 1.32 4.27 -11.04
CA GLY A 187 0.30 4.48 -12.06
C GLY A 187 0.77 3.96 -13.42
N ALA A 188 -0.14 3.36 -14.18
CA ALA A 188 0.18 2.95 -15.54
C ALA A 188 0.28 4.20 -16.42
N PRO A 189 1.38 4.39 -17.18
CA PRO A 189 1.51 5.57 -18.04
C PRO A 189 0.39 5.59 -19.09
N ALA A 190 -0.15 6.77 -19.35
CA ALA A 190 -1.16 6.93 -20.38
C ALA A 190 -0.52 6.72 -21.75
N VAL A 191 -1.06 5.78 -22.53
CA VAL A 191 -0.64 5.55 -23.91
C VAL A 191 -1.58 6.29 -24.84
N SER A 192 -1.05 7.22 -25.61
CA SER A 192 -1.77 7.92 -26.68
C SER A 192 -1.04 7.73 -28.00
N GLY A 193 -1.74 7.75 -29.13
CA GLY A 193 -1.13 7.59 -30.44
C GLY A 193 -2.13 7.24 -31.52
N ASN A 194 -1.66 7.22 -32.77
CA ASN A 194 -2.50 6.87 -33.91
C ASN A 194 -2.44 5.36 -34.18
N ILE A 195 -3.58 4.76 -34.53
CA ILE A 195 -3.62 3.42 -35.12
C ILE A 195 -3.03 3.54 -36.53
N ALA A 196 -1.89 2.89 -36.78
CA ALA A 196 -1.26 2.88 -38.11
C ALA A 196 -1.68 1.61 -38.88
N GLU A 197 -1.98 1.77 -40.16
CA GLU A 197 -2.18 0.63 -41.05
C GLU A 197 -0.90 -0.19 -41.23
N PRO A 198 -0.99 -1.48 -41.62
CA PRO A 198 0.19 -2.30 -41.88
C PRO A 198 1.16 -1.64 -42.86
N GLY A 199 2.39 -1.37 -42.41
CA GLY A 199 3.44 -0.73 -43.21
C GLY A 199 3.60 0.78 -42.99
N ALA A 200 2.72 1.43 -42.22
CA ALA A 200 2.87 2.82 -41.79
C ALA A 200 3.55 2.91 -40.40
N SER A 201 4.29 4.00 -40.17
CA SER A 201 4.85 4.29 -38.84
C SER A 201 3.76 4.78 -37.89
N ALA A 202 3.61 4.13 -36.73
CA ALA A 202 2.79 4.64 -35.63
C ALA A 202 3.64 5.52 -34.71
N ASN A 203 3.06 6.62 -34.21
CA ASN A 203 3.63 7.38 -33.11
C ASN A 203 2.83 7.08 -31.84
N LEU A 204 3.51 6.53 -30.84
CA LEU A 204 2.96 6.25 -29.51
C LEU A 204 3.63 7.20 -28.52
N GLN A 205 2.83 8.03 -27.88
CA GLN A 205 3.24 8.90 -26.79
C GLN A 205 2.85 8.24 -25.47
N LEU A 206 3.81 8.16 -24.55
CA LEU A 206 3.57 7.77 -23.16
C LEU A 206 3.64 9.04 -22.31
N SER A 207 2.62 9.29 -21.51
CA SER A 207 2.64 10.34 -20.49
C SER A 207 2.82 9.69 -19.11
N PRO A 208 3.86 10.08 -18.33
CA PRO A 208 4.00 9.63 -16.96
C PRO A 208 2.82 10.08 -16.10
N VAL A 209 2.51 9.33 -15.04
CA VAL A 209 1.35 9.60 -14.18
C VAL A 209 1.71 10.62 -13.10
N GLY A 210 2.92 10.53 -12.52
CA GLY A 210 3.43 11.47 -11.52
C GLY A 210 4.54 12.39 -12.02
N ALA A 211 4.68 13.57 -11.41
CA ALA A 211 5.79 14.49 -11.68
C ALA A 211 7.13 13.87 -11.23
N GLY A 212 8.03 13.61 -12.18
CA GLY A 212 9.35 13.02 -11.91
C GLY A 212 9.52 11.57 -12.38
N ASP A 213 8.47 10.95 -12.90
CA ASP A 213 8.55 9.64 -13.54
C ASP A 213 9.32 9.68 -14.87
N SER A 214 10.34 8.81 -15.01
CA SER A 214 11.03 8.61 -16.29
C SER A 214 10.45 7.43 -17.07
N ILE A 215 10.28 7.64 -18.38
CA ILE A 215 9.82 6.61 -19.31
C ILE A 215 10.91 6.36 -20.35
N GLU A 216 11.43 5.14 -20.38
CA GLU A 216 12.44 4.68 -21.34
C GLU A 216 11.89 3.61 -22.26
N TRP A 217 12.06 3.80 -23.56
CA TRP A 217 11.68 2.81 -24.57
C TRP A 217 12.80 1.80 -24.74
N PHE A 218 12.46 0.51 -24.77
CA PHE A 218 13.41 -0.56 -25.10
C PHE A 218 12.98 -1.29 -26.37
N ALA A 219 13.97 -1.62 -27.20
CA ALA A 219 13.80 -2.45 -28.39
C ALA A 219 13.44 -3.91 -28.07
N ASN A 220 13.88 -4.41 -26.90
CA ASN A 220 13.68 -5.79 -26.47
C ASN A 220 12.67 -5.89 -25.32
N LYS A 221 11.88 -6.98 -25.31
CA LYS A 221 10.89 -7.29 -24.25
C LYS A 221 11.49 -7.41 -22.84
N GLU A 222 12.77 -7.78 -22.75
CA GLU A 222 13.49 -7.99 -21.48
C GLU A 222 14.17 -6.71 -20.94
N GLY A 223 14.20 -5.64 -21.75
CA GLY A 223 14.99 -4.43 -21.52
C GLY A 223 16.31 -4.42 -22.31
N GLY A 224 17.14 -3.40 -22.11
CA GLY A 224 18.45 -3.24 -22.77
C GLY A 224 19.03 -1.85 -22.53
N THR A 225 20.10 -1.48 -23.22
CA THR A 225 20.48 -0.06 -23.32
C THR A 225 19.42 0.64 -24.20
N PRO A 226 18.88 1.80 -23.79
CA PRO A 226 17.93 2.57 -24.60
C PRO A 226 18.46 2.89 -26.00
#